data_AF-A0AAV0R1U4-F1
#
_entry.id   AF-A0AAV0R1U4-F1
#
_cell.length_a   1.000
_cell.length_b   1.000
_cell.length_c   1.000
_cell.angle_alpha   90.00
_cell.angle_beta   90.00
_cell.angle_gamma   90.00
#
_symmetry.space_group_name_H-M   'P 1'
#
loop_
_entity.id
_entity.type
_entity.pdbx_description
1 polymer ?
#
loop_
_entity_poly.entity_id
_entity_poly.type
_entity_poly.pdbx_seq_one_letter_code
_entity_poly.pdbx_strand_id
1 'polypeptide(L)'
;LYVYAKDKAGPLKPGVETVEGTVKTVVGPVYDKFQDVPIEVLKFVDRKVTILSPFLQFSPQAAPGAARAVATEVQRSGYEPKAKELYTVYEPKAEQCAVSAWRRLNQLPLFPQVAQVVVPTAAYWSERYNETVASTAEKGYKVSSYLPLVPTERIAKVFSDDTAAPRLVSN
;
A
#
# COMPACT_ATOMS: atom_id res chain seq x y z
N LEU A 1 -16.35 7.28 15.76
CA LEU A 1 -17.11 6.01 15.93
C LEU A 1 -16.34 4.96 16.73
N TYR A 2 -15.13 4.55 16.33
CA TYR A 2 -14.36 3.49 17.00
C TYR A 2 -14.15 3.71 18.51
N VAL A 3 -13.67 4.90 18.90
CA VAL A 3 -13.41 5.25 20.32
C VAL A 3 -14.67 5.11 21.18
N TYR A 4 -15.83 5.50 20.64
CA TYR A 4 -17.12 5.39 21.31
C TYR A 4 -17.56 3.93 21.47
N ALA A 5 -17.44 3.13 20.40
CA ALA A 5 -17.78 1.70 20.43
C ALA A 5 -16.89 0.90 21.40
N LYS A 6 -15.59 1.23 21.46
CA LYS A 6 -14.64 0.64 22.40
C LYS A 6 -15.02 0.93 23.85
N ASP A 7 -15.36 2.19 24.17
CA ASP A 7 -15.71 2.56 25.53
C ASP A 7 -17.04 1.92 25.99
N LYS A 8 -17.95 1.65 25.05
CA LYS A 8 -19.23 0.97 25.29
C LYS A 8 -19.19 -0.56 25.12
N ALA A 9 -18.00 -1.17 24.98
CA ALA A 9 -17.86 -2.61 24.73
C ALA A 9 -18.25 -3.51 25.93
N GLY A 10 -18.48 -2.94 27.12
CA GLY A 10 -18.93 -3.69 28.30
C GLY A 10 -17.98 -4.82 28.66
N PRO A 11 -18.47 -6.07 28.86
CA PRO A 11 -17.63 -7.23 29.19
C PRO A 11 -16.55 -7.56 28.14
N LEU A 12 -16.68 -7.08 26.89
CA LEU A 12 -15.71 -7.33 25.82
C LEU A 12 -14.54 -6.34 25.83
N LYS A 13 -14.62 -5.26 26.62
CA LYS A 13 -13.60 -4.21 26.69
C LYS A 13 -12.18 -4.76 26.97
N PRO A 14 -11.97 -5.70 27.92
CA PRO A 14 -10.63 -6.26 28.17
C PRO A 14 -10.07 -7.03 26.97
N GLY A 15 -10.93 -7.75 26.24
CA GLY A 15 -10.53 -8.48 25.03
C GLY A 15 -10.16 -7.52 23.89
N VAL A 16 -10.94 -6.46 23.69
CA VAL A 16 -10.66 -5.42 22.69
C VAL A 16 -9.33 -4.72 22.99
N GLU A 17 -9.08 -4.34 24.25
CA GLU A 17 -7.82 -3.71 24.66
C GLU A 17 -6.62 -4.64 24.52
N THR A 18 -6.79 -5.94 24.80
CA THR A 18 -5.74 -6.96 24.61
C THR A 18 -5.39 -7.12 23.13
N VAL A 19 -6.39 -7.22 22.26
CA VAL A 19 -6.18 -7.33 20.81
C VAL A 19 -5.55 -6.05 20.26
N GLU A 20 -6.04 -4.87 20.67
CA GLU A 20 -5.49 -3.57 20.27
C GLU A 20 -4.02 -3.44 20.71
N GLY A 21 -3.69 -3.79 21.95
CA GLY A 21 -2.33 -3.79 22.47
C GLY A 21 -1.40 -4.75 21.72
N THR A 22 -1.91 -5.92 21.36
CA THR A 22 -1.18 -6.92 20.58
C THR A 22 -0.92 -6.43 19.15
N VAL A 23 -1.95 -5.91 18.48
CA VAL A 23 -1.84 -5.33 17.14
C VAL A 23 -0.86 -4.16 17.16
N LYS A 24 -0.96 -3.26 18.15
CA LYS A 24 -0.03 -2.13 18.30
C LYS A 24 1.41 -2.58 18.52
N THR A 25 1.63 -3.67 19.26
CA THR A 25 2.98 -4.23 19.48
C THR A 25 3.56 -4.88 18.23
N VAL A 26 2.73 -5.53 17.42
CA VAL A 26 3.16 -6.21 16.19
C VAL A 26 3.37 -5.22 15.04
N VAL A 27 2.45 -4.27 14.88
CA VAL A 27 2.41 -3.33 13.76
C VAL A 27 3.12 -2.02 14.06
N GLY A 28 3.18 -1.59 15.33
CA GLY A 28 3.83 -0.34 15.75
C GLY A 28 5.27 -0.17 15.25
N PRO A 29 6.16 -1.17 15.43
CA PRO A 29 7.53 -1.09 14.91
C PRO A 29 7.62 -1.00 13.38
N VAL A 30 6.61 -1.53 12.68
CA VAL A 30 6.50 -1.39 11.22
C VAL A 30 6.01 0.00 10.87
N TYR A 31 5.04 0.55 11.58
CA TYR A 31 4.62 1.93 11.38
C TYR A 31 5.78 2.91 11.63
N ASP A 32 6.51 2.76 12.74
CA ASP A 32 7.60 3.67 13.11
C ASP A 32 8.74 3.68 12.09
N LYS A 33 9.02 2.54 11.46
CA LYS A 33 10.07 2.40 10.45
C LYS A 33 9.66 2.94 9.07
N PHE A 34 8.35 3.15 8.86
CA PHE A 34 7.78 3.51 7.57
C PHE A 34 6.97 4.81 7.55
N GLN A 35 6.66 5.42 8.68
CA GLN A 35 5.81 6.61 8.77
C GLN A 35 6.38 7.84 8.05
N ASP A 36 7.70 7.97 7.96
CA ASP A 36 8.35 9.14 7.35
C ASP A 36 8.41 9.08 5.81
N VAL A 37 8.37 7.88 5.23
CA VAL A 37 8.48 7.70 3.76
C VAL A 37 7.25 8.24 3.01
N PRO A 38 6.01 7.99 3.46
CA PRO A 38 4.81 8.63 2.91
C PRO A 38 4.84 10.15 3.04
N ILE A 39 5.43 10.70 4.12
CA ILE A 39 5.47 12.14 4.38
C ILE A 39 6.33 12.88 3.35
N GLU A 40 7.48 12.32 2.96
CA GLU A 40 8.33 12.93 1.93
C GLU A 40 7.69 12.86 0.52
N VAL A 41 6.98 11.78 0.21
CA VAL A 41 6.21 11.67 -1.05
C VAL A 41 5.03 12.66 -1.04
N LEU A 42 4.31 12.78 0.08
CA LEU A 42 3.20 13.71 0.25
C LEU A 42 3.65 15.16 0.20
N LYS A 43 4.77 15.54 0.82
CA LYS A 43 5.35 16.89 0.71
C LYS A 43 5.70 17.27 -0.73
N PHE A 44 6.19 16.30 -1.51
CA PHE A 44 6.44 16.52 -2.93
C PHE A 44 5.14 16.77 -3.70
N VAL A 45 4.11 15.96 -3.47
CA VAL A 45 2.80 16.11 -4.10
C VAL A 45 2.14 17.44 -3.69
N ASP A 46 2.10 17.76 -2.39
CA ASP A 46 1.48 18.97 -1.84
C ASP A 46 2.10 20.24 -2.44
N ARG A 47 3.44 20.32 -2.45
CA ARG A 47 4.19 21.44 -3.05
C ARG A 47 3.94 21.60 -4.55
N LYS A 48 3.51 20.55 -5.26
CA LYS A 48 3.13 20.61 -6.67
C LYS A 48 1.65 20.89 -6.88
N VAL A 49 0.76 20.39 -6.02
CA VAL A 49 -0.67 20.76 -6.03
C VAL A 49 -0.84 22.27 -5.80
N THR A 50 -0.03 22.88 -4.94
CA THR A 50 0.01 24.35 -4.78
C THR A 50 0.41 25.08 -6.07
N ILE A 51 1.32 24.50 -6.89
CA ILE A 51 1.77 25.08 -8.17
C ILE A 51 0.73 24.88 -9.28
N LEU A 52 -0.07 23.81 -9.22
CA LEU A 52 -1.10 23.48 -10.20
C LEU A 52 -2.46 24.12 -9.92
N SER A 53 -2.69 24.54 -8.68
CA SER A 53 -3.92 25.20 -8.23
C SER A 53 -4.34 26.37 -9.13
N PRO A 54 -3.44 27.29 -9.56
CA PRO A 54 -3.80 28.35 -10.49
C PRO A 54 -4.18 27.80 -11.89
N PHE A 55 -3.42 26.84 -12.43
CA PHE A 55 -3.67 26.29 -13.77
C PHE A 55 -4.99 25.54 -13.91
N LEU A 56 -5.45 24.91 -12.82
CA LEU A 56 -6.71 24.18 -12.78
C LEU A 56 -7.92 25.11 -12.57
N GLN A 57 -7.72 26.29 -11.98
CA GLN A 57 -8.80 27.27 -11.73
C GLN A 57 -9.20 28.07 -12.96
N PHE A 58 -8.30 28.25 -13.96
CA PHE A 58 -8.54 29.20 -15.05
C PHE A 58 -9.04 28.59 -16.38
N SER A 59 -8.95 27.28 -16.63
CA SER A 59 -9.64 26.65 -17.78
C SER A 59 -9.58 25.11 -17.77
N PRO A 60 -10.70 24.38 -17.90
CA PRO A 60 -10.71 22.93 -18.10
C PRO A 60 -9.95 22.47 -19.36
N GLN A 61 -9.83 23.35 -20.37
CA GLN A 61 -9.10 23.06 -21.61
C GLN A 61 -7.57 23.10 -21.43
N ALA A 62 -7.07 23.67 -20.33
CA ALA A 62 -5.65 23.73 -20.00
C ALA A 62 -5.13 22.50 -19.22
N ALA A 63 -6.02 21.64 -18.72
CA ALA A 63 -5.66 20.47 -17.92
C ALA A 63 -4.68 19.49 -18.62
N PRO A 64 -4.79 19.20 -19.93
CA PRO A 64 -3.82 18.35 -20.62
C PRO A 64 -2.43 19.00 -20.74
N GLY A 65 -2.39 20.32 -20.90
CA GLY A 65 -1.14 21.11 -20.97
C GLY A 65 -0.45 21.17 -19.61
N ALA A 66 -1.21 21.41 -18.54
CA ALA A 66 -0.72 21.40 -17.17
C ALA A 66 -0.17 20.01 -16.78
N ALA A 67 -0.90 18.93 -17.08
CA ALA A 67 -0.43 17.57 -16.84
C ALA A 67 0.88 17.25 -17.59
N ARG A 68 1.00 17.71 -18.85
CA ARG A 68 2.23 17.53 -19.65
C ARG A 68 3.41 18.32 -19.10
N ALA A 69 3.18 19.56 -18.64
CA ALA A 69 4.20 20.38 -18.00
C ALA A 69 4.71 19.73 -16.70
N VAL A 70 3.81 19.19 -15.89
CA VAL A 70 4.16 18.44 -14.67
C VAL A 70 4.98 17.21 -15.00
N ALA A 71 4.54 16.39 -15.95
CA ALA A 71 5.27 15.18 -16.34
C ALA A 71 6.68 15.50 -16.84
N THR A 72 6.81 16.54 -17.67
CA THR A 72 8.11 16.97 -18.22
C THR A 72 9.03 17.50 -17.13
N GLU A 73 8.49 18.21 -16.14
CA GLU A 73 9.26 18.76 -15.02
C GLU A 73 9.63 17.69 -13.98
N VAL A 74 8.77 16.70 -13.74
CA VAL A 74 9.09 15.51 -12.93
C VAL A 74 10.28 14.76 -13.55
N GLN A 75 10.28 14.63 -14.87
CA GLN A 75 11.35 14.00 -15.60
C GLN A 75 12.64 14.85 -15.61
N ARG A 76 12.52 16.17 -15.80
CA ARG A 76 13.64 17.12 -15.81
C ARG A 76 14.30 17.32 -14.45
N SER A 77 13.51 17.32 -13.38
CA SER A 77 13.99 17.51 -12.01
C SER A 77 14.75 16.30 -11.46
N GLY A 78 14.84 15.21 -12.22
CA GLY A 78 15.53 13.99 -11.80
C GLY A 78 14.83 13.27 -10.65
N TYR A 79 13.62 13.68 -10.28
CA TYR A 79 12.87 13.07 -9.18
C TYR A 79 12.32 11.69 -9.55
N GLU A 80 11.99 11.43 -10.82
CA GLU A 80 11.59 10.09 -11.26
C GLU A 80 12.70 9.03 -11.00
N PRO A 81 13.96 9.22 -11.44
CA PRO A 81 15.03 8.30 -11.11
C PRO A 81 15.36 8.28 -9.61
N LYS A 82 15.31 9.42 -8.90
CA LYS A 82 15.53 9.46 -7.43
C LYS A 82 14.46 8.72 -6.63
N ALA A 83 13.20 8.83 -7.06
CA ALA A 83 12.09 8.11 -6.46
C ALA A 83 12.22 6.62 -6.74
N LYS A 84 12.53 6.23 -7.98
CA LYS A 84 12.81 4.83 -8.33
C LYS A 84 13.96 4.26 -7.49
N GLU A 85 15.07 4.98 -7.34
CA GLU A 85 16.20 4.58 -6.50
C GLU A 85 15.79 4.41 -5.03
N LEU A 86 15.07 5.39 -4.46
CA LEU A 86 14.52 5.29 -3.10
C LEU A 86 13.59 4.09 -2.94
N TYR A 87 12.72 3.83 -3.91
CA TYR A 87 11.86 2.64 -3.91
C TYR A 87 12.69 1.35 -3.96
N THR A 88 13.73 1.26 -4.79
CA THR A 88 14.57 0.04 -4.83
C THR A 88 15.30 -0.25 -3.51
N VAL A 89 15.70 0.79 -2.77
CA VAL A 89 16.31 0.65 -1.45
C VAL A 89 15.29 0.23 -0.39
N TYR A 90 14.04 0.65 -0.57
CA TYR A 90 13.01 0.55 0.44
C TYR A 90 12.07 -0.64 0.26
N GLU A 91 11.81 -1.06 -0.98
CA GLU A 91 11.04 -2.24 -1.34
C GLU A 91 11.47 -3.48 -0.54
N PRO A 92 12.75 -3.90 -0.51
CA PRO A 92 13.14 -5.08 0.26
C PRO A 92 12.96 -4.91 1.77
N LYS A 93 13.09 -3.67 2.30
CA LYS A 93 12.85 -3.38 3.72
C LYS A 93 11.36 -3.46 4.04
N ALA A 94 10.51 -2.93 3.14
CA ALA A 94 9.06 -2.97 3.24
C ALA A 94 8.55 -4.40 3.20
N GLU A 95 9.04 -5.20 2.24
CA GLU A 95 8.71 -6.61 2.11
C GLU A 95 9.09 -7.40 3.36
N GLN A 96 10.32 -7.26 3.86
CA GLN A 96 10.75 -7.94 5.09
C GLN A 96 9.89 -7.56 6.30
N CYS A 97 9.52 -6.28 6.42
CA CYS A 97 8.65 -5.82 7.51
C CYS A 97 7.23 -6.34 7.36
N ALA A 98 6.66 -6.32 6.15
CA ALA A 98 5.33 -6.87 5.88
C ALA A 98 5.29 -8.38 6.16
N VAL A 99 6.29 -9.15 5.71
CA VAL A 99 6.41 -10.60 5.98
C VAL A 99 6.56 -10.87 7.47
N SER A 100 7.40 -10.11 8.17
CA SER A 100 7.59 -10.26 9.62
C SER A 100 6.32 -9.95 10.42
N ALA A 101 5.61 -8.89 10.05
CA ALA A 101 4.32 -8.53 10.64
C ALA A 101 3.27 -9.60 10.36
N TRP A 102 3.16 -10.06 9.12
CA TRP A 102 2.24 -11.11 8.71
C TRP A 102 2.47 -12.40 9.49
N ARG A 103 3.73 -12.83 9.64
CA ARG A 103 4.08 -14.02 10.42
C ARG A 103 3.69 -13.88 11.89
N ARG A 104 3.95 -12.72 12.50
CA ARG A 104 3.56 -12.43 13.90
C ARG A 104 2.04 -12.41 14.07
N LEU A 105 1.32 -11.81 13.13
CA LEU A 105 -0.14 -11.79 13.16
C LEU A 105 -0.70 -13.21 13.07
N ASN A 106 -0.15 -14.08 12.22
CA ASN A 106 -0.58 -15.49 12.11
C ASN A 106 -0.33 -16.33 13.37
N GLN A 107 0.48 -15.87 14.32
CA GLN A 107 0.63 -16.52 15.63
C GLN A 107 -0.53 -16.20 16.59
N LEU A 108 -1.39 -15.24 16.25
CA LEU A 108 -2.55 -14.89 17.08
C LEU A 108 -3.69 -15.86 16.84
N PRO A 109 -4.39 -16.32 17.90
CA PRO A 109 -5.33 -17.45 17.80
C PRO A 109 -6.53 -17.23 16.86
N LEU A 110 -6.92 -15.97 16.59
CA LEU A 110 -8.04 -15.65 15.69
C LEU A 110 -7.60 -15.15 14.32
N PHE A 111 -6.34 -14.76 14.17
CA PHE A 111 -5.89 -14.09 12.95
C PHE A 111 -5.88 -15.01 11.71
N PRO A 112 -5.51 -16.30 11.79
CA PRO A 112 -5.60 -17.20 10.63
C PRO A 112 -7.00 -17.29 10.03
N GLN A 113 -8.05 -17.27 10.87
CA GLN A 113 -9.45 -17.30 10.41
C GLN A 113 -9.84 -15.98 9.74
N VAL A 114 -9.40 -14.85 10.31
CA VAL A 114 -9.61 -13.53 9.70
C VAL A 114 -8.86 -13.42 8.37
N ALA A 115 -7.64 -13.96 8.29
CA ALA A 115 -6.82 -13.95 7.09
C ALA A 115 -7.49 -14.70 5.92
N GLN A 116 -8.22 -15.80 6.20
CA GLN A 116 -8.97 -16.54 5.16
C GLN A 116 -10.06 -15.70 4.46
N VAL A 117 -10.57 -14.66 5.12
CA VAL A 117 -11.56 -13.74 4.52
C VAL A 117 -10.88 -12.52 3.91
N VAL A 118 -9.88 -11.98 4.60
CA VAL A 118 -9.19 -10.75 4.18
C VAL A 118 -8.32 -10.99 2.95
N VAL A 119 -7.60 -12.11 2.86
CA VAL A 119 -6.68 -12.39 1.74
C VAL A 119 -7.42 -12.46 0.39
N PRO A 120 -8.51 -13.24 0.22
CA PRO A 120 -9.24 -13.27 -1.04
C PRO A 120 -9.90 -11.94 -1.38
N THR A 121 -10.41 -11.23 -0.37
CA THR A 121 -11.03 -9.92 -0.55
C THR A 121 -9.99 -8.90 -1.05
N ALA A 122 -8.82 -8.85 -0.42
CA ALA A 122 -7.72 -8.00 -0.84
C ALA A 122 -7.24 -8.34 -2.26
N ALA A 123 -7.12 -9.63 -2.58
CA ALA A 123 -6.77 -10.09 -3.94
C ALA A 123 -7.78 -9.58 -4.98
N TYR A 124 -9.09 -9.78 -4.75
CA TYR A 124 -10.14 -9.30 -5.64
C TYR A 124 -10.08 -7.78 -5.88
N TRP A 125 -9.96 -6.98 -4.82
CA TRP A 125 -9.89 -5.53 -4.96
C TRP A 125 -8.61 -5.07 -5.67
N SER A 126 -7.47 -5.72 -5.41
CA SER A 126 -6.21 -5.40 -6.06
C SER A 126 -6.22 -5.72 -7.56
N GLU A 127 -6.83 -6.84 -7.94
CA GLU A 127 -7.00 -7.24 -9.34
C GLU A 127 -7.89 -6.24 -10.08
N ARG A 128 -9.04 -5.87 -9.50
CA ARG A 128 -9.95 -4.86 -10.08
C ARG A 128 -9.30 -3.49 -10.24
N TYR A 129 -8.50 -3.06 -9.26
CA TYR A 129 -7.72 -1.84 -9.37
C TYR A 129 -6.73 -1.93 -10.54
N ASN A 130 -5.96 -3.01 -10.63
CA ASN A 130 -4.98 -3.22 -11.69
C ASN A 130 -5.62 -3.22 -13.08
N GLU A 131 -6.71 -3.95 -13.27
CA GLU A 131 -7.50 -3.97 -14.51
C GLU A 131 -7.95 -2.56 -14.90
N THR A 132 -8.44 -1.79 -13.93
CA THR A 132 -8.93 -0.42 -14.17
C THR A 132 -7.78 0.51 -14.60
N VAL A 133 -6.63 0.43 -13.92
CA VAL A 133 -5.44 1.21 -14.26
C VAL A 133 -4.92 0.84 -15.65
N ALA A 134 -4.80 -0.45 -15.95
CA ALA A 134 -4.36 -0.93 -17.26
C ALA A 134 -5.32 -0.50 -18.38
N SER A 135 -6.62 -0.75 -18.21
CA SER A 135 -7.66 -0.41 -19.19
C SER A 135 -7.70 1.09 -19.49
N THR A 136 -7.56 1.93 -18.47
CA THR A 136 -7.58 3.39 -18.66
C THR A 136 -6.29 3.89 -19.28
N ALA A 137 -5.14 3.28 -18.96
CA ALA A 137 -3.87 3.60 -19.61
C ALA A 137 -3.88 3.26 -21.10
N GLU A 138 -4.42 2.09 -21.48
CA GLU A 138 -4.62 1.67 -22.88
C GLU A 138 -5.53 2.64 -23.65
N LYS A 139 -6.55 3.19 -22.99
CA LYS A 139 -7.45 4.21 -23.56
C LYS A 139 -6.80 5.60 -23.68
N GLY A 140 -5.53 5.76 -23.32
CA GLY A 140 -4.77 7.00 -23.46
C GLY A 140 -4.97 8.01 -22.32
N TYR A 141 -5.57 7.62 -21.19
CA TYR A 141 -5.66 8.48 -20.02
C TYR A 141 -4.27 8.63 -19.39
N LYS A 142 -3.62 9.78 -19.57
CA LYS A 142 -2.24 10.00 -19.10
C LYS A 142 -2.07 9.87 -17.59
N VAL A 143 -3.11 10.08 -16.79
CA VAL A 143 -3.01 9.97 -15.33
C VAL A 143 -2.82 8.51 -14.90
N SER A 144 -3.46 7.55 -15.57
CA SER A 144 -3.36 6.13 -15.19
C SER A 144 -2.01 5.51 -15.55
N SER A 145 -1.30 6.02 -16.57
CA SER A 145 0.07 5.58 -16.86
C SER A 145 1.08 5.91 -15.76
N TYR A 146 0.72 6.77 -14.80
CA TYR A 146 1.53 7.06 -13.62
C TYR A 146 1.05 6.33 -12.35
N LEU A 147 -0.09 5.62 -12.41
CA LEU A 147 -0.59 4.86 -11.28
C LEU A 147 0.13 3.51 -11.21
N PRO A 148 0.73 3.16 -10.06
CA PRO A 148 1.42 1.88 -9.92
C PRO A 148 0.42 0.73 -9.90
N LEU A 149 0.78 -0.39 -10.53
CA LEU A 149 0.07 -1.66 -10.40
C LEU A 149 0.49 -2.38 -9.11
N VAL A 150 -0.46 -3.08 -8.49
CA VAL A 150 -0.20 -3.98 -7.37
C VAL A 150 0.39 -5.29 -7.91
N PRO A 151 1.53 -5.79 -7.41
CA PRO A 151 2.17 -7.00 -7.94
C PRO A 151 1.49 -8.27 -7.43
N THR A 152 0.27 -8.53 -7.90
CA THR A 152 -0.62 -9.61 -7.45
C THR A 152 0.00 -11.00 -7.59
N GLU A 153 0.74 -11.25 -8.67
CA GLU A 153 1.35 -12.56 -8.96
C GLU A 153 2.53 -12.85 -8.01
N ARG A 154 3.37 -11.83 -7.75
CA ARG A 154 4.48 -11.95 -6.79
C ARG A 154 3.94 -12.25 -5.40
N ILE A 155 2.87 -11.56 -4.99
CA ILE A 155 2.23 -11.72 -3.69
C ILE A 155 1.61 -13.12 -3.57
N ALA A 156 0.84 -13.56 -4.56
CA ALA A 156 0.20 -14.89 -4.56
C ALA A 156 1.22 -16.04 -4.46
N LYS A 157 2.38 -15.89 -5.11
CA LYS A 157 3.47 -16.87 -5.05
C LYS A 157 4.00 -17.05 -3.62
N VAL A 158 4.23 -15.96 -2.89
CA VAL A 158 4.70 -15.98 -1.49
C VAL A 158 3.73 -16.75 -0.58
N PHE A 159 2.42 -16.59 -0.80
CA PHE A 159 1.40 -17.29 0.00
C PHE A 159 1.24 -18.76 -0.36
N SER A 160 1.62 -19.16 -1.58
CA SER A 160 1.54 -20.55 -2.03
C SER A 160 2.70 -21.40 -1.49
N ASP A 161 3.89 -20.80 -1.34
CA ASP A 161 5.10 -21.50 -0.86
C ASP A 161 5.00 -21.96 0.62
N ASP A 162 4.12 -21.36 1.44
CA ASP A 162 3.86 -21.77 2.83
C ASP A 162 3.03 -23.07 2.95
N THR A 163 2.48 -23.61 1.86
CA THR A 163 1.66 -24.84 1.87
C THR A 163 2.41 -26.10 1.41
N ALA A 164 3.67 -25.98 1.00
CA ALA A 164 4.49 -27.13 0.64
C ALA A 164 5.07 -27.79 1.92
N ALA A 165 4.35 -28.79 2.44
CA ALA A 165 4.84 -29.72 3.46
C ALA A 165 6.23 -30.31 3.09
N PRO A 166 7.04 -30.75 4.08
CA PRO A 166 8.42 -31.14 3.84
C PRO A 166 8.48 -32.31 2.86
N ARG A 167 9.31 -32.18 1.83
CA ARG A 167 9.68 -33.31 0.98
C ARG A 167 10.33 -34.36 1.89
N LEU A 168 9.57 -35.40 2.20
CA LEU A 168 10.11 -36.63 2.76
C LEU A 168 11.09 -37.18 1.72
N VAL A 169 12.38 -37.06 2.03
CA VAL A 169 13.43 -37.77 1.32
C VAL A 169 13.36 -39.21 1.84
N SER A 170 12.63 -40.06 1.11
CA SER A 170 12.78 -41.51 1.22
C SER A 170 13.63 -41.97 0.04
N ASN A 171 14.90 -42.29 0.35
CA ASN A 171 15.60 -43.54 0.00
C ASN A 171 17.10 -43.38 0.23
#